data_AF-G6C136-F1
#
_entry.id   AF-G6C136-F1
#
_cell.length_a   1.000
_cell.length_b   1.000
_cell.length_c   1.000
_cell.angle_alpha   90.00
_cell.angle_beta   90.00
_cell.angle_gamma   90.00
#
_symmetry.space_group_name_H-M   'P 1'
#
loop_
_entity.id
_entity.type
_entity.pdbx_description
1 polymer ?
#
loop_
_entity_poly.entity_id
_entity_poly.type
_entity_poly.pdbx_seq_one_letter_code
_entity_poly.pdbx_strand_id
1 'polypeptide(L)'
;METKIEKVLKILEEEIVAAEGCTEPIALSYAAAKARRILGTIPNKVDVFLSGNIIKNVKSVTIPNSEGMIGIEPAIAMGLIAGDDKKELMVISDTTHEQVKEVRNFLDKKIIKTYVHPGDIKLYIRLEISNDEDNVVLEIKHTHTNVTQILKNGKVLLSQVCNDDDFNSSLTDRKVLTVKFIYDLAKTIDIDLIKPIFQKVVNYNSAIAEEGLKGKYGVNIGKMIVDNIERGIYGNDVRNKAASYASAGSDARMSGCALPVMTTSGSGNQGMTASLPIIKFAAEKNLKDIKNEVIEVAKNSMEATKNIIATKGRASYLGERSVGHIDPGAMSSYLMIKTICENI
;
A
#
# COMPACT_ATOMS: atom_id res chain seq x y z
N MET A 1 10.22 29.87 -4.65
CA MET A 1 9.27 29.15 -5.52
C MET A 1 9.69 27.69 -5.46
N GLU A 2 8.80 26.79 -5.04
CA GLU A 2 9.12 25.37 -4.85
C GLU A 2 9.53 24.73 -6.19
N THR A 3 10.65 24.01 -6.20
CA THR A 3 11.19 23.30 -7.36
C THR A 3 10.29 22.12 -7.73
N LYS A 4 10.41 21.62 -8.98
CA LYS A 4 9.65 20.45 -9.42
C LYS A 4 9.95 19.20 -8.59
N ILE A 5 11.18 19.05 -8.10
CA ILE A 5 11.59 17.90 -7.29
C ILE A 5 11.01 17.97 -5.88
N GLU A 6 11.04 19.14 -5.22
CA GLU A 6 10.41 19.34 -3.90
C GLU A 6 8.91 18.99 -3.95
N LYS A 7 8.21 19.42 -5.01
CA LYS A 7 6.80 19.04 -5.23
C LYS A 7 6.60 17.53 -5.33
N VAL A 8 7.49 16.82 -6.03
CA VAL A 8 7.40 15.35 -6.14
C VAL A 8 7.64 14.69 -4.79
N LEU A 9 8.65 15.13 -4.04
CA LEU A 9 8.92 14.59 -2.71
C LEU A 9 7.72 14.76 -1.79
N LYS A 10 7.09 15.93 -1.80
CA LYS A 10 5.87 16.20 -1.04
C LYS A 10 4.69 15.31 -1.49
N ILE A 11 4.51 15.10 -2.80
CA ILE A 11 3.49 14.16 -3.30
C ILE A 11 3.78 12.72 -2.81
N LEU A 12 5.04 12.28 -2.81
CA LEU A 12 5.41 10.96 -2.29
C LEU A 12 5.11 10.83 -0.80
N GLU A 13 5.38 11.86 0.00
CA GLU A 13 5.05 11.91 1.42
C GLU A 13 3.53 11.90 1.70
N GLU A 14 2.73 12.53 0.83
CA GLU A 14 1.26 12.50 0.88
C GLU A 14 0.69 11.12 0.52
N GLU A 15 1.29 10.42 -0.45
CA GLU A 15 0.76 9.15 -1.00
C GLU A 15 1.27 7.90 -0.26
N ILE A 16 2.51 7.95 0.22
CA ILE A 16 3.22 6.81 0.82
C ILE A 16 3.25 7.00 2.33
N VAL A 17 2.11 6.78 2.96
CA VAL A 17 1.92 6.88 4.41
C VAL A 17 1.78 5.49 5.03
N ALA A 18 2.09 5.37 6.32
CA ALA A 18 1.88 4.13 7.05
C ALA A 18 0.40 3.98 7.44
N ALA A 19 -0.13 2.77 7.33
CA ALA A 19 -1.50 2.45 7.73
C ALA A 19 -1.61 1.03 8.29
N GLU A 20 -2.45 0.84 9.30
CA GLU A 20 -2.84 -0.47 9.83
C GLU A 20 -4.16 -0.96 9.23
N GLY A 21 -4.34 -2.28 9.12
CA GLY A 21 -5.60 -2.88 8.67
C GLY A 21 -6.15 -2.29 7.37
N CYS A 22 -7.46 -2.36 7.15
CA CYS A 22 -8.10 -1.68 6.03
C CYS A 22 -8.27 -0.19 6.34
N THR A 23 -8.05 0.69 5.35
CA THR A 23 -8.03 2.15 5.59
C THR A 23 -9.40 2.72 5.97
N GLU A 24 -10.48 2.11 5.51
CA GLU A 24 -11.85 2.52 5.80
C GLU A 24 -12.25 2.34 7.27
N PRO A 25 -12.08 1.17 7.92
CA PRO A 25 -12.34 1.06 9.36
C PRO A 25 -11.43 1.95 10.21
N ILE A 26 -10.19 2.16 9.77
CA ILE A 26 -9.27 3.09 10.44
C ILE A 26 -9.75 4.54 10.30
N ALA A 27 -10.29 4.94 9.15
CA ALA A 27 -10.89 6.27 8.99
C ALA A 27 -12.07 6.51 9.94
N LEU A 28 -12.89 5.48 10.19
CA LEU A 28 -13.94 5.54 11.22
C LEU A 28 -13.34 5.71 12.62
N SER A 29 -12.31 4.94 12.94
CA SER A 29 -11.60 5.02 14.22
C SER A 29 -10.97 6.40 14.42
N TYR A 30 -10.39 6.99 13.37
CA TYR A 30 -9.81 8.32 13.36
C TYR A 30 -10.87 9.41 13.56
N ALA A 31 -11.99 9.34 12.83
CA ALA A 31 -13.12 10.25 13.00
C ALA A 31 -13.64 10.23 14.45
N ALA A 32 -13.79 9.02 15.01
CA ALA A 32 -14.21 8.80 16.39
C ALA A 32 -13.24 9.38 17.42
N ALA A 33 -11.95 9.07 17.32
CA ALA A 33 -10.92 9.59 18.23
C ALA A 33 -10.88 11.11 18.23
N LYS A 34 -10.94 11.71 17.03
CA LYS A 34 -10.91 13.18 16.85
C LYS A 34 -12.18 13.85 17.39
N ALA A 35 -13.35 13.30 17.10
CA ALA A 35 -14.61 13.81 17.62
C ALA A 35 -14.63 13.74 19.16
N ARG A 36 -14.22 12.61 19.76
CA ARG A 36 -14.11 12.45 21.22
C ARG A 36 -13.19 13.49 21.84
N ARG A 37 -12.01 13.74 21.26
CA ARG A 37 -11.07 14.74 21.80
C ARG A 37 -11.72 16.13 21.87
N ILE A 38 -12.58 16.47 20.92
CA ILE A 38 -13.28 17.76 20.85
C ILE A 38 -14.47 17.80 21.83
N LEU A 39 -15.18 16.68 21.97
CA LEU A 39 -16.22 16.53 22.97
C LEU A 39 -15.64 16.63 24.40
N GLY A 40 -14.43 16.12 24.60
CA GLY A 40 -13.69 16.15 25.86
C GLY A 40 -13.99 14.97 26.80
N THR A 41 -14.90 14.08 26.42
CA THR A 41 -15.29 12.90 27.20
C THR A 41 -15.78 11.77 26.29
N ILE A 42 -16.03 10.59 26.86
CA ILE A 42 -16.68 9.47 26.17
C ILE A 42 -18.17 9.80 25.99
N PRO A 43 -18.72 9.72 24.76
CA PRO A 43 -20.11 10.06 24.50
C PRO A 43 -21.09 9.01 25.06
N ASN A 44 -22.33 9.43 25.30
CA ASN A 44 -23.45 8.56 25.65
C ASN A 44 -24.39 8.27 24.47
N LYS A 45 -24.23 8.98 23.35
CA LYS A 45 -24.93 8.74 22.09
C LYS A 45 -23.99 8.93 20.89
N VAL A 46 -24.08 8.02 19.91
CA VAL A 46 -23.25 8.04 18.71
C VAL A 46 -24.09 7.67 17.49
N ASP A 47 -24.29 8.61 16.57
CA ASP A 47 -24.95 8.40 15.28
C ASP A 47 -23.90 8.53 14.16
N VAL A 48 -23.82 7.52 13.29
CA VAL A 48 -22.79 7.40 12.24
C VAL A 48 -23.47 7.32 10.88
N PHE A 49 -23.20 8.27 9.99
CA PHE A 49 -23.77 8.35 8.64
C PHE A 49 -22.67 8.09 7.61
N LEU A 50 -22.83 7.04 6.81
CA LEU A 50 -21.75 6.53 5.95
C LEU A 50 -22.22 6.39 4.50
N SER A 51 -21.33 6.63 3.54
CA SER A 51 -21.60 6.22 2.14
C SER A 51 -21.73 4.70 2.02
N GLY A 52 -22.47 4.24 1.02
CA GLY A 52 -22.59 2.80 0.73
C GLY A 52 -21.24 2.12 0.49
N ASN A 53 -20.27 2.85 -0.05
CA ASN A 53 -18.91 2.36 -0.28
C ASN A 53 -18.11 2.17 1.01
N ILE A 54 -18.25 3.04 2.02
CA ILE A 54 -17.64 2.80 3.33
C ILE A 54 -18.31 1.60 3.99
N ILE A 55 -19.64 1.53 3.98
CA ILE A 55 -20.38 0.43 4.61
C ILE A 55 -19.95 -0.92 4.04
N LYS A 56 -19.92 -1.06 2.70
CA LYS A 56 -19.55 -2.33 2.05
C LYS A 56 -18.12 -2.76 2.37
N ASN A 57 -17.19 -1.80 2.53
CA ASN A 57 -15.78 -2.09 2.78
C ASN A 57 -15.49 -2.39 4.25
N VAL A 58 -16.24 -1.81 5.19
CA VAL A 58 -16.01 -2.00 6.64
C VAL A 58 -16.76 -3.19 7.22
N LYS A 59 -17.97 -3.49 6.70
CA LYS A 59 -18.92 -4.41 7.32
C LYS A 59 -18.38 -5.81 7.67
N SER A 60 -17.39 -6.30 6.94
CA SER A 60 -16.86 -7.67 7.09
C SER A 60 -15.34 -7.72 7.27
N VAL A 61 -14.72 -6.61 7.66
CA VAL A 61 -13.27 -6.54 7.86
C VAL A 61 -12.94 -6.56 9.34
N THR A 62 -11.89 -7.33 9.68
CA THR A 62 -11.35 -7.40 11.04
C THR A 62 -10.56 -6.14 11.36
N ILE A 63 -10.84 -5.55 12.51
CA ILE A 63 -10.17 -4.33 12.98
C ILE A 63 -8.82 -4.72 13.60
N PRO A 64 -7.69 -4.09 13.21
CA PRO A 64 -6.41 -4.40 13.83
C PRO A 64 -6.41 -4.03 15.31
N ASN A 65 -5.58 -4.72 16.10
CA ASN A 65 -5.45 -4.53 17.56
C ASN A 65 -6.74 -4.69 18.37
N SER A 66 -7.79 -5.28 17.79
CA SER A 66 -9.11 -5.41 18.40
C SER A 66 -9.41 -6.81 18.95
N GLU A 67 -8.44 -7.72 18.94
CA GLU A 67 -8.64 -9.13 19.29
C GLU A 67 -9.79 -9.80 18.48
N GLY A 68 -9.87 -9.48 17.18
CA GLY A 68 -10.78 -10.14 16.24
C GLY A 68 -12.16 -9.49 16.09
N MET A 69 -12.38 -8.28 16.58
CA MET A 69 -13.64 -7.56 16.34
C MET A 69 -13.78 -7.18 14.85
N ILE A 70 -15.02 -7.20 14.35
CA ILE A 70 -15.35 -6.98 12.94
C ILE A 70 -16.50 -5.98 12.82
N GLY A 71 -16.39 -5.05 11.87
CA GLY A 71 -17.49 -4.18 11.47
C GLY A 71 -17.38 -2.72 11.91
N ILE A 72 -18.46 -1.97 11.72
CA ILE A 72 -18.50 -0.51 11.83
C ILE A 72 -18.48 -0.07 13.29
N GLU A 73 -19.34 -0.66 14.12
CA GLU A 73 -19.50 -0.30 15.53
C GLU A 73 -18.22 -0.56 16.31
N PRO A 74 -17.52 -1.71 16.15
CA PRO A 74 -16.21 -1.89 16.79
C PRO A 74 -15.16 -0.89 16.31
N ALA A 75 -15.12 -0.53 15.02
CA ALA A 75 -14.17 0.48 14.52
C ALA A 75 -14.39 1.84 15.21
N ILE A 76 -15.64 2.28 15.32
CA ILE A 76 -15.99 3.52 16.03
C ILE A 76 -15.62 3.42 17.52
N ALA A 77 -15.95 2.32 18.18
CA ALA A 77 -15.66 2.12 19.60
C ALA A 77 -14.14 2.08 19.88
N MET A 78 -13.36 1.42 19.03
CA MET A 78 -11.89 1.42 19.11
C MET A 78 -11.33 2.85 19.06
N GLY A 79 -11.83 3.68 18.12
CA GLY A 79 -11.47 5.09 18.05
C GLY A 79 -11.87 5.91 19.28
N LEU A 80 -13.08 5.70 19.80
CA LEU A 80 -13.58 6.41 21.00
C LEU A 80 -12.84 6.03 22.27
N ILE A 81 -12.34 4.80 22.41
CA ILE A 81 -11.73 4.36 23.67
C ILE A 81 -10.21 4.41 23.57
N ALA A 82 -9.63 3.74 22.56
CA ALA A 82 -8.19 3.53 22.44
C ALA A 82 -7.50 4.50 21.47
N GLY A 83 -8.25 5.20 20.63
CA GLY A 83 -7.69 5.98 19.53
C GLY A 83 -6.89 7.22 19.95
N ASP A 84 -5.75 7.44 19.29
CA ASP A 84 -4.99 8.70 19.27
C ASP A 84 -5.14 9.37 17.90
N ASP A 85 -5.91 10.47 17.82
CA ASP A 85 -6.20 11.15 16.55
C ASP A 85 -4.96 11.78 15.90
N LYS A 86 -3.87 11.99 16.65
CA LYS A 86 -2.61 12.51 16.10
C LYS A 86 -1.88 11.49 15.21
N LYS A 87 -2.24 10.21 15.30
CA LYS A 87 -1.63 9.13 14.52
C LYS A 87 -2.35 8.81 13.22
N GLU A 88 -3.44 9.51 12.91
CA GLU A 88 -4.18 9.36 11.65
C GLU A 88 -4.50 7.90 11.27
N LEU A 89 -3.89 7.36 10.20
CA LEU A 89 -4.11 5.99 9.73
C LEU A 89 -3.46 4.90 10.63
N MET A 90 -2.82 5.32 11.71
CA MET A 90 -2.26 4.51 12.78
C MET A 90 -2.97 4.78 14.13
N VAL A 91 -4.19 5.36 14.10
CA VAL A 91 -4.95 5.83 15.28
C VAL A 91 -5.07 4.81 16.41
N ILE A 92 -5.10 3.51 16.12
CA ILE A 92 -5.30 2.43 17.10
C ILE A 92 -4.08 1.51 17.24
N SER A 93 -2.90 1.97 16.82
CA SER A 93 -1.65 1.20 16.82
C SER A 93 -1.13 0.84 18.22
N ASP A 94 -1.40 1.68 19.22
CA ASP A 94 -0.93 1.48 20.59
C ASP A 94 -2.01 0.86 21.50
N THR A 95 -3.05 0.25 20.93
CA THR A 95 -4.17 -0.26 21.72
C THR A 95 -3.71 -1.38 22.66
N THR A 96 -4.00 -1.22 23.94
CA THR A 96 -3.70 -2.20 25.00
C THR A 96 -4.85 -3.19 25.21
N HIS A 97 -4.56 -4.37 25.78
CA HIS A 97 -5.60 -5.39 26.05
C HIS A 97 -6.66 -4.88 27.04
N GLU A 98 -6.28 -4.04 27.99
CA GLU A 98 -7.19 -3.38 28.93
C GLU A 98 -8.17 -2.46 28.18
N GLN A 99 -7.68 -1.66 27.24
CA GLN A 99 -8.55 -0.82 26.39
C GLN A 99 -9.47 -1.66 25.50
N VAL A 100 -9.04 -2.81 25.00
CA VAL A 100 -9.92 -3.72 24.24
C VAL A 100 -11.09 -4.22 25.11
N LYS A 101 -10.86 -4.51 26.40
CA LYS A 101 -11.94 -4.86 27.34
C LYS A 101 -12.91 -3.69 27.54
N GLU A 102 -12.40 -2.47 27.66
CA GLU A 102 -13.23 -1.25 27.74
C GLU A 102 -14.06 -1.03 26.47
N VAL A 103 -13.48 -1.30 25.29
CA VAL A 103 -14.20 -1.24 24.00
C VAL A 103 -15.37 -2.22 23.99
N ARG A 104 -15.18 -3.46 24.46
CA ARG A 104 -16.26 -4.45 24.55
C ARG A 104 -17.38 -3.97 25.48
N ASN A 105 -17.02 -3.48 26.67
CA ASN A 105 -18.00 -2.91 27.61
C ASN A 105 -18.75 -1.70 27.03
N PHE A 106 -18.09 -0.90 26.19
CA PHE A 106 -18.71 0.23 25.51
C PHE A 106 -19.71 -0.23 24.44
N LEU A 107 -19.36 -1.26 23.66
CA LEU A 107 -20.23 -1.85 22.64
C LEU A 107 -21.53 -2.44 23.23
N ASP A 108 -21.45 -3.04 24.42
CA ASP A 108 -22.62 -3.62 25.11
C ASP A 108 -23.71 -2.59 25.44
N LYS A 109 -23.35 -1.31 25.53
CA LYS A 109 -24.31 -0.22 25.75
C LYS A 109 -25.23 0.02 24.54
N LYS A 110 -24.86 -0.48 23.35
CA LYS A 110 -25.63 -0.35 22.10
C LYS A 110 -26.02 1.09 21.73
N ILE A 111 -25.13 2.03 22.02
CA ILE A 111 -25.36 3.48 21.78
C ILE A 111 -24.86 3.96 20.41
N ILE A 112 -24.14 3.12 19.68
CA ILE A 112 -23.68 3.39 18.30
C ILE A 112 -24.78 2.96 17.34
N LYS A 113 -25.27 3.92 16.55
CA LYS A 113 -26.26 3.68 15.50
C LYS A 113 -25.69 4.07 14.15
N THR A 114 -25.81 3.16 13.19
CA THR A 114 -25.26 3.33 11.84
C THR A 114 -26.39 3.58 10.83
N TYR A 115 -26.21 4.58 9.98
CA TYR A 115 -27.15 4.99 8.94
C TYR A 115 -26.43 5.10 7.59
N VAL A 116 -27.18 4.84 6.52
CA VAL A 116 -26.71 5.10 5.16
C VAL A 116 -26.94 6.57 4.84
N HIS A 117 -25.88 7.27 4.42
CA HIS A 117 -26.00 8.61 3.89
C HIS A 117 -26.47 8.56 2.42
N PRO A 118 -27.57 9.23 2.05
CA PRO A 118 -27.97 9.34 0.65
C PRO A 118 -27.06 10.33 -0.08
N GLY A 119 -26.33 9.86 -1.07
CA GLY A 119 -25.47 10.71 -1.90
C GLY A 119 -24.44 9.92 -2.71
N ASP A 120 -23.80 10.59 -3.66
CA ASP A 120 -22.87 9.96 -4.62
C ASP A 120 -21.40 10.05 -4.20
N ILE A 121 -21.11 10.71 -3.07
CA ILE A 121 -19.76 10.82 -2.53
C ILE A 121 -19.29 9.42 -2.10
N LYS A 122 -18.27 8.90 -2.79
CA LYS A 122 -17.74 7.54 -2.56
C LYS A 122 -17.20 7.36 -1.16
N LEU A 123 -16.43 8.33 -0.64
CA LEU A 123 -15.89 8.31 0.72
C LEU A 123 -16.58 9.42 1.51
N TYR A 124 -17.57 9.05 2.30
CA TYR A 124 -18.28 9.97 3.19
C TYR A 124 -18.45 9.33 4.56
N ILE A 125 -18.05 10.07 5.59
CA ILE A 125 -18.24 9.73 7.00
C ILE A 125 -18.74 11.00 7.68
N ARG A 126 -19.93 10.95 8.28
CA ARG A 126 -20.39 11.95 9.24
C ARG A 126 -20.65 11.27 10.56
N LEU A 127 -20.00 11.79 11.60
CA LEU A 127 -20.09 11.29 12.95
C LEU A 127 -20.73 12.36 13.83
N GLU A 128 -21.82 11.99 14.51
CA GLU A 128 -22.48 12.82 15.50
C GLU A 128 -22.36 12.14 16.85
N ILE A 129 -21.68 12.79 17.78
CA ILE A 129 -21.54 12.29 19.15
C ILE A 129 -22.03 13.33 20.14
N SER A 130 -22.63 12.89 21.24
CA SER A 130 -23.05 13.77 22.32
C SER A 130 -22.90 13.13 23.69
N ASN A 131 -22.87 14.00 24.70
CA ASN A 131 -23.16 13.65 26.09
C ASN A 131 -24.42 14.44 26.52
N ASP A 132 -24.66 14.57 27.83
CA ASP A 132 -25.85 15.27 28.35
C ASP A 132 -25.81 16.80 28.16
N GLU A 133 -24.64 17.39 27.89
CA GLU A 133 -24.40 18.85 27.83
C GLU A 133 -23.99 19.34 26.43
N ASP A 134 -23.09 18.60 25.78
CA ASP A 134 -22.37 18.97 24.57
C ASP A 134 -22.62 17.98 23.43
N ASN A 135 -22.53 18.48 22.19
CA ASN A 135 -22.49 17.67 20.97
C ASN A 135 -21.35 18.08 20.04
N VAL A 136 -20.91 17.11 19.24
CA VAL A 136 -19.92 17.30 18.17
C VAL A 136 -20.40 16.62 16.90
N VAL A 137 -20.33 17.34 15.79
CA VAL A 137 -20.53 16.81 14.43
C VAL A 137 -19.20 16.92 13.69
N LEU A 138 -18.74 15.82 13.11
CA LEU A 138 -17.51 15.76 12.31
C LEU A 138 -17.81 15.12 10.96
N GLU A 139 -17.36 15.76 9.88
CA GLU A 139 -17.48 15.21 8.51
C GLU A 139 -16.11 14.97 7.88
N ILE A 140 -15.95 13.81 7.25
CA ILE A 140 -14.82 13.44 6.39
C ILE A 140 -15.35 13.15 4.99
N LYS A 141 -14.70 13.72 3.97
CA LYS A 141 -15.04 13.52 2.56
C LYS A 141 -13.81 13.27 1.71
N HIS A 142 -13.99 12.51 0.64
CA HIS A 142 -13.05 12.29 -0.47
C HIS A 142 -11.81 11.45 -0.13
N THR A 143 -11.09 11.76 0.94
CA THR A 143 -9.94 10.97 1.43
C THR A 143 -10.14 10.56 2.89
N HIS A 144 -9.43 9.52 3.33
CA HIS A 144 -9.63 8.87 4.63
C HIS A 144 -9.39 9.78 5.85
N THR A 145 -8.60 10.85 5.71
CA THR A 145 -8.21 11.76 6.81
C THR A 145 -8.67 13.20 6.62
N ASN A 146 -9.28 13.53 5.47
CA ASN A 146 -9.70 14.90 5.12
C ASN A 146 -10.99 15.30 5.83
N VAL A 147 -10.82 15.89 7.02
CA VAL A 147 -11.93 16.43 7.82
C VAL A 147 -12.39 17.77 7.23
N THR A 148 -13.59 17.80 6.66
CA THR A 148 -14.12 18.96 5.95
C THR A 148 -14.93 19.88 6.85
N GLN A 149 -15.56 19.34 7.90
CA GLN A 149 -16.37 20.10 8.83
C GLN A 149 -16.24 19.57 10.27
N ILE A 150 -16.18 20.49 11.23
CA ILE A 150 -16.33 20.21 12.65
C ILE A 150 -17.25 21.26 13.27
N LEU A 151 -18.33 20.81 13.90
CA LEU A 151 -19.23 21.63 14.71
C LEU A 151 -19.16 21.16 16.17
N LYS A 152 -19.09 22.09 17.12
CA LYS A 152 -19.32 21.80 18.56
C LYS A 152 -20.46 22.68 19.04
N ASN A 153 -21.54 22.08 19.56
CA ASN A 153 -22.75 22.80 20.00
C ASN A 153 -23.28 23.76 18.93
N GLY A 154 -23.27 23.33 17.66
CA GLY A 154 -23.66 24.14 16.51
C GLY A 154 -22.66 25.22 16.08
N LYS A 155 -21.59 25.48 16.85
CA LYS A 155 -20.52 26.42 16.48
C LYS A 155 -19.51 25.75 15.56
N VAL A 156 -19.26 26.37 14.41
CA VAL A 156 -18.23 25.92 13.46
C VAL A 156 -16.84 26.10 14.06
N LEU A 157 -16.11 25.00 14.24
CA LEU A 157 -14.70 25.01 14.63
C LEU A 157 -13.78 24.86 13.41
N LEU A 158 -14.24 24.13 12.40
CA LEU A 158 -13.54 23.94 11.13
C LEU A 158 -14.58 23.82 10.01
N SER A 159 -14.35 24.54 8.92
CA SER A 159 -15.09 24.41 7.67
C SER A 159 -14.13 24.67 6.53
N GLN A 160 -13.75 23.63 5.80
CA GLN A 160 -12.86 23.72 4.65
C GLN A 160 -13.70 23.62 3.37
N VAL A 161 -13.47 24.54 2.42
CA VAL A 161 -14.08 24.47 1.09
C VAL A 161 -13.47 23.28 0.36
N CYS A 162 -14.25 22.21 0.21
CA CYS A 162 -13.91 21.09 -0.67
C CYS A 162 -14.65 21.29 -1.98
N ASN A 163 -13.93 21.23 -3.09
CA ASN A 163 -14.56 21.10 -4.39
C ASN A 163 -14.88 19.62 -4.59
N ASP A 164 -16.17 19.26 -4.66
CA ASP A 164 -16.58 17.88 -4.86
C ASP A 164 -16.15 17.34 -6.24
N ASP A 165 -15.79 18.22 -7.19
CA ASP A 165 -15.26 17.89 -8.50
C ASP A 165 -13.72 17.74 -8.54
N ASP A 166 -13.00 18.21 -7.50
CA ASP A 166 -11.52 18.16 -7.43
C ASP A 166 -11.06 17.52 -6.11
N PHE A 167 -10.94 16.19 -6.15
CA PHE A 167 -10.54 15.31 -5.05
C PHE A 167 -9.21 15.69 -4.37
N ASN A 168 -8.37 16.51 -5.01
CA ASN A 168 -7.02 16.85 -4.54
C ASN A 168 -6.87 18.33 -4.14
N SER A 169 -7.95 19.11 -3.98
CA SER A 169 -7.83 20.56 -3.76
C SER A 169 -7.05 20.96 -2.49
N SER A 170 -6.94 20.06 -1.49
CA SER A 170 -6.12 20.23 -0.29
C SER A 170 -4.70 19.65 -0.39
N LEU A 171 -4.39 18.91 -1.46
CA LEU A 171 -3.13 18.21 -1.69
C LEU A 171 -2.22 18.99 -2.65
N THR A 172 -0.94 18.61 -2.69
CA THR A 172 0.04 19.25 -3.57
C THR A 172 -0.36 19.13 -5.05
N ASP A 173 -0.22 20.20 -5.81
CA ASP A 173 -0.58 20.26 -7.22
C ASP A 173 0.17 19.20 -8.05
N ARG A 174 -0.58 18.21 -8.56
CA ARG A 174 -0.08 17.08 -9.33
C ARG A 174 0.14 17.40 -10.81
N LYS A 175 -0.17 18.61 -11.30
CA LYS A 175 0.08 19.03 -12.71
C LYS A 175 1.55 18.91 -13.14
N VAL A 176 2.48 18.90 -12.18
CA VAL A 176 3.91 18.66 -12.44
C VAL A 176 4.18 17.26 -12.99
N LEU A 177 3.33 16.27 -12.67
CA LEU A 177 3.50 14.84 -12.97
C LEU A 177 3.12 14.46 -14.42
N THR A 178 3.81 15.04 -15.39
CA THR A 178 3.70 14.56 -16.79
C THR A 178 4.45 13.22 -16.96
N VAL A 179 3.99 12.34 -17.86
CA VAL A 179 4.65 11.06 -18.16
C VAL A 179 6.14 11.26 -18.49
N LYS A 180 6.45 12.28 -19.33
CA LYS A 180 7.83 12.62 -19.67
C LYS A 180 8.64 13.01 -18.44
N PHE A 181 8.09 13.86 -17.57
CA PHE A 181 8.79 14.29 -16.36
C PHE A 181 9.04 13.12 -15.39
N ILE A 182 8.05 12.25 -15.17
CA ILE A 182 8.21 11.06 -14.32
C ILE A 182 9.32 10.15 -14.86
N TYR A 183 9.34 9.91 -16.17
CA TYR A 183 10.37 9.10 -16.82
C TYR A 183 11.78 9.70 -16.70
N ASP A 184 11.91 11.00 -16.99
CA ASP A 184 13.20 11.71 -16.88
C ASP A 184 13.69 11.74 -15.43
N LEU A 185 12.79 11.99 -14.47
CA LEU A 185 13.10 11.99 -13.05
C LEU A 185 13.52 10.61 -12.55
N ALA A 186 12.82 9.54 -12.94
CA ALA A 186 13.16 8.18 -12.53
C ALA A 186 14.58 7.75 -12.92
N LYS A 187 15.15 8.37 -13.96
CA LYS A 187 16.53 8.13 -14.42
C LYS A 187 17.60 8.97 -13.71
N THR A 188 17.20 10.11 -13.16
CA THR A 188 18.14 11.17 -12.76
C THR A 188 17.99 11.60 -11.31
N ILE A 189 16.94 11.17 -10.63
CA ILE A 189 16.70 11.49 -9.23
C ILE A 189 17.84 10.94 -8.37
N ASP A 190 18.32 11.79 -7.45
CA ASP A 190 19.20 11.34 -6.39
C ASP A 190 18.42 10.38 -5.48
N ILE A 191 18.85 9.13 -5.46
CA ILE A 191 18.19 8.06 -4.71
C ILE A 191 18.19 8.38 -3.22
N ASP A 192 19.18 9.09 -2.69
CA ASP A 192 19.23 9.41 -1.26
C ASP A 192 18.08 10.33 -0.82
N LEU A 193 17.45 11.08 -1.74
CA LEU A 193 16.27 11.88 -1.46
C LEU A 193 15.02 11.03 -1.18
N ILE A 194 14.88 9.88 -1.84
CA ILE A 194 13.70 9.02 -1.75
C ILE A 194 13.95 7.75 -0.92
N LYS A 195 15.21 7.41 -0.69
CA LYS A 195 15.62 6.22 0.07
C LYS A 195 14.96 6.13 1.45
N PRO A 196 14.81 7.20 2.26
CA PRO A 196 14.19 7.07 3.57
C PRO A 196 12.73 6.57 3.52
N ILE A 197 11.93 7.05 2.57
CA ILE A 197 10.52 6.64 2.45
C ILE A 197 10.40 5.24 1.84
N PHE A 198 11.20 4.91 0.83
CA PHE A 198 11.17 3.57 0.23
C PHE A 198 11.81 2.50 1.12
N GLN A 199 12.75 2.86 2.01
CA GLN A 199 13.24 1.92 3.01
C GLN A 199 12.12 1.51 3.97
N LYS A 200 11.22 2.44 4.36
CA LYS A 200 10.02 2.10 5.12
C LYS A 200 9.09 1.18 4.32
N VAL A 201 8.91 1.43 3.02
CA VAL A 201 8.12 0.55 2.13
C VAL A 201 8.67 -0.87 2.13
N VAL A 202 9.98 -1.03 1.95
CA VAL A 202 10.65 -2.33 1.99
C VAL A 202 10.43 -3.00 3.33
N ASN A 203 10.70 -2.30 4.43
CA ASN A 203 10.65 -2.87 5.77
C ASN A 203 9.23 -3.28 6.17
N TYR A 204 8.26 -2.37 6.08
CA TYR A 204 6.91 -2.58 6.61
C TYR A 204 6.13 -3.57 5.76
N ASN A 205 6.15 -3.41 4.43
CA ASN A 205 5.40 -4.30 3.56
C ASN A 205 6.00 -5.72 3.62
N SER A 206 7.34 -5.86 3.68
CA SER A 206 7.97 -7.17 3.83
C SER A 206 7.60 -7.84 5.15
N ALA A 207 7.62 -7.08 6.26
CA ALA A 207 7.30 -7.62 7.58
C ALA A 207 5.89 -8.25 7.62
N ILE A 208 4.87 -7.57 7.07
CA ILE A 208 3.51 -8.13 7.04
C ILE A 208 3.38 -9.33 6.09
N ALA A 209 4.13 -9.35 4.99
CA ALA A 209 4.11 -10.46 4.05
C ALA A 209 4.77 -11.71 4.66
N GLU A 210 5.89 -11.54 5.36
CA GLU A 210 6.54 -12.59 6.12
C GLU A 210 5.64 -13.14 7.24
N GLU A 211 4.95 -12.24 7.95
CA GLU A 211 3.95 -12.62 8.95
C GLU A 211 2.80 -13.41 8.30
N GLY A 212 2.31 -12.96 7.14
CA GLY A 212 1.29 -13.65 6.36
C GLY A 212 1.67 -15.07 5.90
N LEU A 213 2.96 -15.35 5.70
CA LEU A 213 3.46 -16.69 5.35
C LEU A 213 3.58 -17.62 6.57
N LYS A 214 3.79 -17.05 7.77
CA LYS A 214 3.96 -17.77 9.02
C LYS A 214 2.63 -18.05 9.71
N GLY A 215 1.76 -17.05 9.75
CA GLY A 215 0.48 -17.09 10.44
C GLY A 215 -0.62 -17.82 9.66
N LYS A 216 -1.82 -17.83 10.27
CA LYS A 216 -3.06 -18.31 9.64
C LYS A 216 -3.98 -17.13 9.44
N TYR A 217 -3.95 -16.54 8.25
CA TYR A 217 -4.71 -15.36 7.89
C TYR A 217 -5.59 -15.63 6.68
N GLY A 218 -6.85 -15.22 6.76
CA GLY A 218 -7.82 -15.32 5.67
C GLY A 218 -7.84 -16.71 5.02
N VAL A 219 -7.78 -16.72 3.69
CA VAL A 219 -7.73 -17.95 2.88
C VAL A 219 -6.30 -18.50 2.69
N ASN A 220 -5.28 -17.83 3.23
CA ASN A 220 -3.88 -18.25 3.21
C ASN A 220 -3.31 -18.50 1.80
N ILE A 221 -3.70 -17.71 0.79
CA ILE A 221 -3.27 -17.90 -0.60
C ILE A 221 -1.74 -17.85 -0.70
N GLY A 222 -1.11 -16.88 -0.05
CA GLY A 222 0.34 -16.74 -0.10
C GLY A 222 1.07 -17.99 0.42
N LYS A 223 0.63 -18.50 1.56
CA LYS A 223 1.17 -19.73 2.16
C LYS A 223 0.86 -20.96 1.30
N MET A 224 -0.36 -21.09 0.79
CA MET A 224 -0.75 -22.20 -0.09
C MET A 224 0.11 -22.25 -1.35
N ILE A 225 0.51 -21.11 -1.92
CA ILE A 225 1.43 -21.08 -3.06
C ILE A 225 2.79 -21.66 -2.66
N VAL A 226 3.36 -21.27 -1.51
CA VAL A 226 4.64 -21.82 -1.01
C VAL A 226 4.54 -23.32 -0.77
N ASP A 227 3.52 -23.77 -0.05
CA ASP A 227 3.32 -25.19 0.26
C ASP A 227 3.19 -26.03 -1.04
N ASN A 228 2.56 -25.48 -2.09
CA ASN A 228 2.43 -26.16 -3.39
C ASN A 228 3.72 -26.10 -4.23
N ILE A 229 4.59 -25.10 -4.04
CA ILE A 229 5.95 -25.11 -4.60
C ILE A 229 6.76 -26.23 -3.96
N GLU A 230 6.71 -26.37 -2.64
CA GLU A 230 7.44 -27.41 -1.89
C GLU A 230 6.99 -28.83 -2.28
N ARG A 231 5.68 -28.98 -2.57
CA ARG A 231 5.11 -30.24 -3.07
C ARG A 231 5.41 -30.52 -4.55
N GLY A 232 6.06 -29.59 -5.26
CA GLY A 232 6.35 -29.71 -6.69
C GLY A 232 5.13 -29.55 -7.60
N ILE A 233 4.00 -29.07 -7.08
CA ILE A 233 2.78 -28.80 -7.86
C ILE A 233 2.94 -27.49 -8.64
N TYR A 234 3.54 -26.48 -8.01
CA TYR A 234 3.87 -25.19 -8.63
C TYR A 234 5.36 -25.09 -8.91
N GLY A 235 5.72 -24.37 -9.98
CA GLY A 235 7.12 -24.09 -10.30
C GLY A 235 7.79 -23.22 -9.23
N ASN A 236 9.01 -23.58 -8.83
CA ASN A 236 9.83 -22.79 -7.91
C ASN A 236 10.47 -21.59 -8.64
N ASP A 237 9.64 -20.69 -9.15
CA ASP A 237 10.05 -19.53 -9.95
C ASP A 237 9.74 -18.19 -9.26
N VAL A 238 10.43 -17.13 -9.69
CA VAL A 238 10.31 -15.79 -9.09
C VAL A 238 8.88 -15.23 -9.20
N ARG A 239 8.12 -15.61 -10.23
CA ARG A 239 6.74 -15.14 -10.42
C ARG A 239 5.84 -15.75 -9.36
N ASN A 240 5.92 -17.05 -9.10
CA ASN A 240 5.13 -17.71 -8.05
C ASN A 240 5.53 -17.22 -6.66
N LYS A 241 6.82 -17.00 -6.41
CA LYS A 241 7.28 -16.41 -5.14
C LYS A 241 6.80 -14.97 -4.94
N ALA A 242 6.83 -14.15 -5.99
CA ALA A 242 6.32 -12.78 -5.94
C ALA A 242 4.81 -12.73 -5.70
N ALA A 243 4.04 -13.58 -6.40
CA ALA A 243 2.60 -13.71 -6.20
C ALA A 243 2.28 -14.16 -4.77
N SER A 244 2.98 -15.20 -4.28
CA SER A 244 2.86 -15.67 -2.90
C SER A 244 3.09 -14.54 -1.90
N TYR A 245 4.16 -13.78 -2.06
CA TYR A 245 4.56 -12.74 -1.12
C TYR A 245 3.54 -11.60 -1.06
N ALA A 246 3.06 -11.13 -2.22
CA ALA A 246 2.01 -10.11 -2.28
C ALA A 246 0.69 -10.61 -1.68
N SER A 247 0.27 -11.84 -2.00
CA SER A 247 -0.95 -12.44 -1.45
C SER A 247 -0.87 -12.64 0.06
N ALA A 248 0.27 -13.08 0.59
CA ALA A 248 0.47 -13.27 2.03
C ALA A 248 0.28 -11.96 2.81
N GLY A 249 0.89 -10.87 2.35
CA GLY A 249 0.74 -9.56 2.99
C GLY A 249 -0.71 -9.06 2.95
N SER A 250 -1.41 -9.27 1.82
CA SER A 250 -2.83 -8.94 1.70
C SER A 250 -3.70 -9.76 2.66
N ASP A 251 -3.51 -11.07 2.73
CA ASP A 251 -4.28 -11.95 3.63
C ASP A 251 -4.09 -11.54 5.10
N ALA A 252 -2.84 -11.33 5.52
CA ALA A 252 -2.51 -10.87 6.87
C ALA A 252 -3.21 -9.55 7.20
N ARG A 253 -3.05 -8.54 6.34
CA ARG A 253 -3.62 -7.22 6.54
C ARG A 253 -5.15 -7.25 6.62
N MET A 254 -5.80 -7.92 5.69
CA MET A 254 -7.27 -7.98 5.62
C MET A 254 -7.87 -8.82 6.76
N SER A 255 -7.05 -9.63 7.42
CA SER A 255 -7.42 -10.42 8.59
C SER A 255 -7.12 -9.71 9.93
N GLY A 256 -6.74 -8.44 9.91
CA GLY A 256 -6.52 -7.64 11.12
C GLY A 256 -5.13 -7.79 11.74
N CYS A 257 -4.12 -8.24 10.97
CA CYS A 257 -2.74 -8.15 11.40
C CYS A 257 -2.37 -6.69 11.73
N ALA A 258 -1.76 -6.49 12.90
CA ALA A 258 -1.42 -5.18 13.44
C ALA A 258 -0.17 -4.55 12.80
N LEU A 259 0.61 -5.31 12.01
CA LEU A 259 1.79 -4.75 11.37
C LEU A 259 1.38 -3.64 10.36
N PRO A 260 2.04 -2.49 10.39
CA PRO A 260 1.75 -1.42 9.45
C PRO A 260 2.20 -1.79 8.03
N VAL A 261 1.58 -1.15 7.04
CA VAL A 261 2.05 -1.17 5.65
C VAL A 261 2.16 0.25 5.12
N MET A 262 3.04 0.46 4.16
CA MET A 262 3.11 1.71 3.41
C MET A 262 2.11 1.69 2.25
N THR A 263 1.30 2.74 2.14
CA THR A 263 0.26 2.88 1.13
C THR A 263 0.77 3.39 -0.21
N THR A 264 -0.09 3.31 -1.22
CA THR A 264 -0.06 4.20 -2.39
C THR A 264 -1.51 4.41 -2.84
N SER A 265 -1.85 5.57 -3.42
CA SER A 265 -3.21 5.85 -3.89
C SER A 265 -4.28 5.61 -2.80
N GLY A 266 -3.93 5.91 -1.55
CA GLY A 266 -4.80 5.73 -0.38
C GLY A 266 -5.06 4.27 0.04
N SER A 267 -4.33 3.29 -0.50
CA SER A 267 -4.52 1.87 -0.15
C SER A 267 -3.20 1.14 0.12
N GLY A 268 -3.11 0.48 1.27
CA GLY A 268 -1.98 -0.40 1.60
C GLY A 268 -1.93 -1.69 0.78
N ASN A 269 -3.05 -2.19 0.24
CA ASN A 269 -3.04 -3.37 -0.61
C ASN A 269 -2.49 -3.01 -1.97
N GLN A 270 -2.79 -1.80 -2.46
CA GLN A 270 -2.13 -1.26 -3.64
C GLN A 270 -0.64 -1.03 -3.38
N GLY A 271 -0.27 -0.49 -2.21
CA GLY A 271 1.13 -0.30 -1.81
C GLY A 271 1.91 -1.62 -1.80
N MET A 272 1.35 -2.66 -1.18
CA MET A 272 1.90 -4.02 -1.19
C MET A 272 1.95 -4.62 -2.59
N THR A 273 0.91 -4.46 -3.41
CA THR A 273 0.89 -4.96 -4.79
C THR A 273 1.96 -4.29 -5.65
N ALA A 274 2.20 -3.00 -5.45
CA ALA A 274 3.21 -2.24 -6.18
C ALA A 274 4.65 -2.57 -5.72
N SER A 275 4.85 -2.90 -4.44
CA SER A 275 6.20 -3.07 -3.89
C SER A 275 6.64 -4.52 -3.70
N LEU A 276 5.80 -5.39 -3.14
CA LEU A 276 6.19 -6.75 -2.72
C LEU A 276 6.67 -7.63 -3.86
N PRO A 277 6.06 -7.62 -5.06
CA PRO A 277 6.57 -8.39 -6.18
C PRO A 277 8.00 -7.97 -6.56
N ILE A 278 8.29 -6.67 -6.57
CA ILE A 278 9.61 -6.11 -6.91
C ILE A 278 10.61 -6.41 -5.81
N ILE A 279 10.22 -6.26 -4.54
CA ILE A 279 11.06 -6.58 -3.38
C ILE A 279 11.43 -8.06 -3.41
N LYS A 280 10.45 -8.95 -3.62
CA LYS A 280 10.69 -10.39 -3.70
C LYS A 280 11.54 -10.74 -4.91
N PHE A 281 11.27 -10.13 -6.06
CA PHE A 281 12.11 -10.29 -7.25
C PHE A 281 13.56 -9.91 -6.95
N ALA A 282 13.82 -8.74 -6.36
CA ALA A 282 15.18 -8.29 -6.04
C ALA A 282 15.85 -9.12 -4.93
N ALA A 283 15.09 -9.73 -4.02
CA ALA A 283 15.63 -10.65 -3.02
C ALA A 283 16.02 -12.01 -3.64
N GLU A 284 15.23 -12.50 -4.59
CA GLU A 284 15.51 -13.76 -5.32
C GLU A 284 16.59 -13.57 -6.39
N LYS A 285 16.59 -12.40 -7.02
CA LYS A 285 17.58 -11.96 -8.00
C LYS A 285 18.48 -10.96 -7.34
N ASN A 286 19.58 -11.44 -6.78
CA ASN A 286 20.68 -10.57 -6.42
C ASN A 286 21.00 -9.68 -7.63
N LEU A 287 20.78 -8.36 -7.51
CA LEU A 287 20.92 -7.43 -8.64
C LEU A 287 22.36 -7.35 -9.18
N LYS A 288 23.33 -7.87 -8.42
CA LYS A 288 24.69 -8.13 -8.92
C LYS A 288 24.72 -9.32 -9.87
N ASP A 289 23.93 -10.35 -9.58
CA ASP A 289 23.84 -11.57 -10.37
C ASP A 289 23.06 -11.34 -11.65
N ILE A 290 22.08 -10.42 -11.73
CA ILE A 290 21.37 -10.19 -13.01
C ILE A 290 22.29 -9.61 -14.10
N LYS A 291 23.25 -8.75 -13.73
CA LYS A 291 24.25 -8.22 -14.66
C LYS A 291 25.12 -9.37 -15.17
N ASN A 292 25.62 -10.18 -14.25
CA ASN A 292 26.46 -11.33 -14.57
C ASN A 292 25.70 -12.40 -15.36
N GLU A 293 24.45 -12.72 -15.01
CA GLU A 293 23.56 -13.65 -15.70
C GLU A 293 23.30 -13.18 -17.14
N VAL A 294 23.01 -11.89 -17.35
CA VAL A 294 22.80 -11.33 -18.70
C VAL A 294 24.08 -11.36 -19.52
N ILE A 295 25.22 -11.00 -18.91
CA ILE A 295 26.54 -11.11 -19.54
C ILE A 295 26.83 -12.57 -19.93
N GLU A 296 26.54 -13.51 -19.04
CA GLU A 296 26.82 -14.94 -19.21
C GLU A 296 25.91 -15.57 -20.27
N VAL A 297 24.61 -15.25 -20.28
CA VAL A 297 23.69 -15.67 -21.34
C VAL A 297 24.10 -15.09 -22.69
N ALA A 298 24.47 -13.81 -22.75
CA ALA A 298 24.94 -13.18 -23.98
C ALA A 298 26.24 -13.81 -24.48
N LYS A 299 27.17 -14.13 -23.56
CA LYS A 299 28.42 -14.85 -23.88
C LYS A 299 28.14 -16.24 -24.43
N ASN A 300 27.34 -17.04 -23.73
CA ASN A 300 27.01 -18.41 -24.12
C ASN A 300 26.27 -18.45 -25.47
N SER A 301 25.36 -17.50 -25.70
CA SER A 301 24.63 -17.38 -26.97
C SER A 301 25.56 -16.99 -28.14
N MET A 302 26.53 -16.10 -27.88
CA MET A 302 27.56 -15.74 -28.84
C MET A 302 28.49 -16.92 -29.15
N GLU A 303 28.96 -17.66 -28.15
CA GLU A 303 29.82 -18.83 -28.33
C GLU A 303 29.09 -19.96 -29.09
N ALA A 304 27.79 -20.14 -28.85
CA ALA A 304 26.98 -21.13 -29.56
C ALA A 304 26.96 -20.93 -31.08
N THR A 305 27.15 -19.69 -31.57
CA THR A 305 27.20 -19.41 -33.01
C THR A 305 28.32 -20.13 -33.74
N LYS A 306 29.40 -20.49 -33.02
CA LYS A 306 30.52 -21.26 -33.56
C LYS A 306 30.10 -22.59 -34.18
N ASN A 307 29.01 -23.18 -33.70
CA ASN A 307 28.53 -24.49 -34.12
C ASN A 307 27.39 -24.41 -35.16
N ILE A 308 27.08 -23.22 -35.68
CA ILE A 308 25.97 -22.99 -36.59
C ILE A 308 26.50 -22.86 -38.02
N ILE A 309 25.90 -23.60 -38.97
CA ILE A 309 26.11 -23.37 -40.40
C ILE A 309 25.40 -22.06 -40.77
N ALA A 310 26.15 -21.05 -41.20
CA ALA A 310 25.60 -19.77 -41.61
C ALA A 310 24.70 -19.94 -42.85
N THR A 311 23.42 -19.62 -42.73
CA THR A 311 22.44 -19.69 -43.84
C THR A 311 21.97 -18.31 -44.32
N LYS A 312 22.45 -17.23 -43.69
CA LYS A 312 22.09 -15.84 -43.98
C LYS A 312 23.32 -14.92 -44.01
N GLY A 313 23.21 -13.81 -44.73
CA GLY A 313 24.28 -12.80 -44.83
C GLY A 313 25.50 -13.26 -45.62
N ARG A 314 26.58 -12.47 -45.58
CA ARG A 314 27.83 -12.76 -46.32
C ARG A 314 28.51 -14.07 -45.86
N ALA A 315 28.33 -14.46 -44.60
CA ALA A 315 28.87 -15.71 -44.07
C ALA A 315 28.23 -16.95 -44.73
N SER A 316 27.03 -16.83 -45.30
CA SER A 316 26.36 -17.96 -45.98
C SER A 316 27.11 -18.49 -47.20
N TYR A 317 27.95 -17.67 -47.85
CA TYR A 317 28.79 -18.11 -48.98
C TYR A 317 29.84 -19.16 -48.58
N LEU A 318 30.13 -19.31 -47.29
CA LEU A 318 31.13 -20.25 -46.77
C LEU A 318 30.55 -21.67 -46.59
N GLY A 319 29.23 -21.81 -46.47
CA GLY A 319 28.57 -23.09 -46.20
C GLY A 319 29.11 -23.75 -44.93
N GLU A 320 29.43 -25.04 -44.99
CA GLU A 320 30.00 -25.80 -43.86
C GLU A 320 31.29 -25.18 -43.30
N ARG A 321 32.04 -24.42 -44.10
CA ARG A 321 33.26 -23.72 -43.66
C ARG A 321 33.01 -22.57 -42.69
N SER A 322 31.75 -22.21 -42.44
CA SER A 322 31.38 -21.24 -41.40
C SER A 322 31.43 -21.83 -39.99
N VAL A 323 31.31 -23.15 -39.87
CA VAL A 323 31.43 -23.85 -38.58
C VAL A 323 32.85 -23.71 -38.04
N GLY A 324 32.97 -23.46 -36.74
CA GLY A 324 34.23 -23.17 -36.08
C GLY A 324 34.51 -21.69 -35.89
N HIS A 325 33.68 -20.80 -36.45
CA HIS A 325 33.83 -19.34 -36.37
C HIS A 325 32.65 -18.67 -35.64
N ILE A 326 32.96 -17.78 -34.70
CA ILE A 326 31.95 -16.96 -34.01
C ILE A 326 31.38 -15.93 -34.99
N ASP A 327 30.06 -15.74 -34.97
CA ASP A 327 29.41 -14.70 -35.77
C ASP A 327 29.81 -13.29 -35.26
N PRO A 328 30.31 -12.39 -36.13
CA PRO A 328 30.74 -11.07 -35.72
C PRO A 328 29.59 -10.18 -35.20
N GLY A 329 28.35 -10.40 -35.66
CA GLY A 329 27.16 -9.72 -35.15
C GLY A 329 26.81 -10.15 -33.72
N ALA A 330 26.89 -11.44 -33.44
CA ALA A 330 26.73 -11.97 -32.08
C ALA A 330 27.84 -11.47 -31.13
N MET A 331 29.10 -11.41 -31.60
CA MET A 331 30.22 -10.87 -30.83
C MET A 331 30.03 -9.40 -30.46
N SER A 332 29.67 -8.55 -31.44
CA SER A 332 29.40 -7.13 -31.20
C SER A 332 28.20 -6.91 -30.26
N SER A 333 27.14 -7.71 -30.39
CA SER A 333 25.98 -7.67 -29.50
C SER A 333 26.36 -8.04 -28.06
N TYR A 334 27.14 -9.10 -27.86
CA TYR A 334 27.69 -9.46 -26.56
C TYR A 334 28.52 -8.32 -25.94
N LEU A 335 29.41 -7.69 -26.72
CA LEU A 335 30.24 -6.57 -26.23
C LEU A 335 29.40 -5.35 -25.82
N MET A 336 28.33 -5.04 -26.56
CA MET A 336 27.39 -3.97 -26.21
C MET A 336 26.65 -4.29 -24.92
N ILE A 337 26.07 -5.50 -24.82
CA ILE A 337 25.34 -5.95 -23.63
C ILE A 337 26.25 -5.94 -22.40
N LYS A 338 27.48 -6.46 -22.54
CA LYS A 338 28.48 -6.49 -21.48
C LYS A 338 28.82 -5.08 -20.99
N THR A 339 29.16 -4.17 -21.91
CA THR A 339 29.48 -2.78 -21.57
C THR A 339 28.31 -2.09 -20.85
N ILE A 340 27.07 -2.29 -21.33
CA ILE A 340 25.88 -1.71 -20.67
C ILE A 340 25.76 -2.26 -19.25
N CYS A 341 25.85 -3.58 -19.07
CA CYS A 341 25.70 -4.22 -17.76
C CYS A 341 26.82 -3.82 -16.78
N GLU A 342 28.04 -3.57 -17.25
CA GLU A 342 29.18 -3.12 -16.44
C GLU A 342 29.08 -1.64 -16.02
N ASN A 343 28.23 -0.83 -16.67
CA ASN A 343 28.15 0.63 -16.45
C ASN A 343 26.79 1.14 -15.90
N ILE A 344 25.79 0.26 -15.77
CA ILE A 344 24.62 0.48 -14.89
C ILE A 344 24.90 -0.07 -13.50
#